data_AF-A0A7S2FB79-F1
#
_entry.id   AF-A0A7S2FB79-F1
#
_cell.length_a   1.000
_cell.length_b   1.000
_cell.length_c   1.000
_cell.angle_alpha   90.00
_cell.angle_beta   90.00
_cell.angle_gamma   90.00
#
_symmetry.space_group_name_H-M   'P 1'
#
loop_
_entity.id
_entity.type
_entity.pdbx_description
1 polymer ?
#
loop_
_entity_poly.entity_id
_entity_poly.type
_entity_poly.pdbx_seq_one_letter_code
_entity_poly.pdbx_strand_id
1 'polypeptide(L)'
;VFVLNTHPWHPHIAISAGYDGVVVMWDVARGVAINQCQPLEVDPSRCAGERNSYLDGQWSPDGSMYICTDGYGQVFVLGDMVLRRLLDASAAQFCQFHKFVQPT
;
A
#
# COMPACT_ATOMS: atom_id res chain seq x y z
N VAL A 1 -8.99 1.69 10.37
CA VAL A 1 -8.57 1.79 8.96
C VAL A 1 -8.19 3.24 8.71
N PHE A 2 -6.95 3.51 8.32
CA PHE A 2 -6.49 4.86 8.03
C PHE A 2 -6.44 5.14 6.53
N VAL A 3 -6.31 4.09 5.71
CA VAL A 3 -6.35 4.17 4.26
C VAL A 3 -7.42 3.20 3.73
N LEU A 4 -8.32 3.69 2.88
CA LEU A 4 -9.29 2.88 2.15
C LEU A 4 -9.41 3.45 0.72
N ASN A 5 -9.05 2.65 -0.28
CA ASN A 5 -9.16 3.05 -1.69
C ASN A 5 -9.85 1.99 -2.53
N THR A 6 -10.66 2.43 -3.48
CA THR A 6 -11.32 1.59 -4.48
C THR A 6 -10.43 1.42 -5.71
N HIS A 7 -10.44 0.23 -6.31
CA HIS A 7 -9.71 -0.02 -7.56
C HIS A 7 -10.27 0.86 -8.69
N PRO A 8 -9.42 1.46 -9.55
CA PRO A 8 -9.85 2.43 -10.55
C PRO A 8 -10.85 1.91 -11.58
N TRP A 9 -10.85 0.59 -11.85
CA TRP A 9 -11.70 -0.02 -12.89
C TRP A 9 -12.57 -1.19 -12.41
N HIS A 10 -12.40 -1.62 -11.16
CA HIS A 10 -13.10 -2.78 -10.62
C HIS A 10 -13.85 -2.33 -9.37
N PRO A 11 -15.14 -1.94 -9.48
CA PRO A 11 -15.87 -1.27 -8.40
C PRO A 11 -16.09 -2.15 -7.16
N HIS A 12 -15.89 -3.46 -7.28
CA HIS A 12 -16.00 -4.41 -6.17
C HIS A 12 -14.67 -4.65 -5.45
N ILE A 13 -13.56 -4.12 -5.96
CA ILE A 13 -12.25 -4.29 -5.36
C ILE A 13 -11.90 -3.05 -4.55
N ALA A 14 -11.58 -3.27 -3.28
CA ALA A 14 -11.07 -2.22 -2.39
C ALA A 14 -9.82 -2.69 -1.66
N ILE A 15 -8.91 -1.77 -1.35
CA ILE A 15 -7.77 -2.00 -0.47
C ILE A 15 -7.96 -1.19 0.80
N SER A 16 -7.69 -1.80 1.94
CA SER A 16 -7.53 -1.12 3.23
C SER A 16 -6.13 -1.31 3.78
N ALA A 17 -5.57 -0.28 4.41
CA ALA A 17 -4.35 -0.39 5.20
C ALA A 17 -4.52 0.21 6.60
N GLY A 18 -3.84 -0.39 7.57
CA GLY A 18 -3.99 -0.08 9.00
C GLY A 18 -2.68 0.13 9.76
N TYR A 19 -2.84 0.52 11.03
CA TYR A 19 -1.74 0.66 11.99
C TYR A 19 -1.19 -0.67 12.53
N ASP A 20 -1.90 -1.75 12.23
CA ASP A 20 -1.54 -3.12 12.53
C ASP A 20 -0.53 -3.72 11.53
N GLY A 21 0.00 -2.90 10.60
CA GLY A 21 0.92 -3.35 9.55
C GLY A 21 0.27 -4.26 8.54
N VAL A 22 -1.05 -4.25 8.44
CA VAL A 22 -1.80 -5.10 7.51
C VAL A 22 -2.30 -4.27 6.34
N VAL A 23 -2.07 -4.78 5.13
CA VAL A 23 -2.79 -4.39 3.92
C VAL A 23 -3.73 -5.53 3.54
N VAL A 24 -5.01 -5.23 3.34
CA VAL A 24 -6.02 -6.22 2.93
C VAL A 24 -6.68 -5.75 1.65
N MET A 25 -6.82 -6.67 0.70
CA MET A 25 -7.66 -6.47 -0.48
C MET A 25 -8.97 -7.22 -0.32
N TRP A 26 -10.06 -6.56 -0.67
CA TRP A 26 -11.42 -7.00 -0.45
C TRP A 26 -12.18 -7.12 -1.76
N ASP A 27 -13.05 -8.12 -1.83
CA ASP A 27 -14.23 -8.12 -2.69
C ASP A 27 -15.37 -7.58 -1.84
N VAL A 28 -15.70 -6.30 -1.99
CA VAL A 28 -16.72 -5.63 -1.17
C VAL A 28 -18.13 -6.07 -1.53
N ALA A 29 -18.38 -6.59 -2.74
CA ALA A 29 -19.70 -7.10 -3.11
C ALA A 29 -20.01 -8.43 -2.41
N ARG A 30 -18.98 -9.25 -2.21
CA ARG A 30 -19.08 -10.54 -1.50
C ARG A 30 -18.79 -10.42 0.00
N GLY A 31 -18.18 -9.32 0.44
CA GLY A 31 -17.78 -9.11 1.84
C GLY A 31 -16.62 -10.01 2.27
N VAL A 32 -15.73 -10.38 1.35
CA VAL A 32 -14.61 -11.31 1.62
C VAL A 32 -13.26 -10.65 1.40
N ALA A 33 -12.28 -11.00 2.22
CA ALA A 33 -10.88 -10.68 1.94
C ALA A 33 -10.39 -11.58 0.81
N ILE A 34 -9.94 -10.97 -0.29
CA ILE A 34 -9.33 -11.68 -1.42
C ILE A 34 -7.89 -12.05 -1.07
N ASN A 35 -7.20 -11.18 -0.34
CA ASN A 35 -5.84 -11.40 0.08
C ASN A 35 -5.44 -10.44 1.21
N GLN A 36 -4.34 -10.78 1.88
CA GLN A 36 -3.79 -10.04 2.99
C GLN A 36 -2.27 -10.11 2.96
N CYS A 37 -1.63 -8.96 3.11
CA CYS A 37 -0.17 -8.84 3.10
C CYS A 37 0.28 -8.09 4.35
N GLN A 38 1.37 -8.57 4.94
CA GLN A 38 2.11 -7.91 6.02
C GLN A 38 3.59 -7.95 5.65
N PRO A 39 4.33 -6.84 5.73
CA PRO A 39 5.76 -6.87 5.50
C PRO A 39 6.44 -7.73 6.57
N LEU A 40 7.28 -8.67 6.12
CA LEU A 40 8.08 -9.55 6.98
C LEU A 40 9.30 -8.85 7.58
N GLU A 41 9.77 -7.79 6.94
CA GLU A 41 11.00 -7.09 7.33
C GLU A 41 10.67 -5.84 8.13
N VAL A 42 10.71 -6.02 9.46
CA VAL A 42 10.85 -4.90 10.38
C VAL A 42 12.29 -4.39 10.25
N ASP A 43 12.44 -3.11 9.93
CA ASP A 43 13.75 -2.46 9.92
C ASP A 43 14.50 -2.79 11.23
N PRO A 44 15.71 -3.36 11.18
CA PRO A 44 16.42 -3.82 12.39
C PRO A 44 16.75 -2.67 13.36
N SER A 45 16.61 -1.41 12.95
CA SER A 45 16.69 -0.25 13.83
C SER A 45 15.44 -0.01 14.68
N ARG A 46 14.33 -0.73 14.43
CA ARG A 46 13.07 -0.60 15.17
C ARG A 46 13.05 -1.51 16.39
N CYS A 47 12.24 -1.12 17.38
CA CYS A 47 11.98 -1.97 18.54
C CYS A 47 11.31 -3.28 18.06
N ALA A 48 11.78 -4.41 18.58
CA ALA A 48 11.18 -5.70 18.28
C ALA A 48 9.66 -5.68 18.59
N GLY A 49 8.85 -5.95 17.56
CA GLY A 49 7.38 -5.95 17.67
C GLY A 49 6.69 -4.66 17.20
N GLU A 50 7.42 -3.60 16.85
CA GLU A 50 6.82 -2.44 16.17
C GLU A 50 6.34 -2.81 14.77
N ARG A 51 5.08 -2.50 14.49
CA ARG A 51 4.45 -2.75 13.18
C ARG A 51 4.44 -1.49 12.34
N ASN A 52 4.45 -1.65 11.03
CA ASN A 52 4.32 -0.54 10.10
C ASN A 52 2.93 0.09 10.24
N SER A 53 2.91 1.40 10.39
CA SER A 53 1.69 2.17 10.54
C SER A 53 1.40 2.87 9.21
N TYR A 54 0.53 2.29 8.37
CA TYR A 54 0.23 2.85 7.06
C TYR A 54 -0.62 4.12 7.16
N LEU A 55 -0.21 5.17 6.43
CA LEU A 55 -0.80 6.52 6.52
C LEU A 55 -1.54 6.94 5.26
N ASP A 56 -1.00 6.62 4.08
CA ASP A 56 -1.61 6.95 2.79
C ASP A 56 -1.29 5.87 1.75
N GLY A 57 -2.05 5.86 0.67
CA GLY A 57 -1.80 4.98 -0.45
C GLY A 57 -2.62 5.31 -1.69
N GLN A 58 -2.19 4.78 -2.83
CA GLN A 58 -2.80 5.09 -4.12
C GLN A 58 -2.64 3.93 -5.10
N TRP A 59 -3.68 3.71 -5.90
CA TRP A 59 -3.62 2.81 -7.05
C TRP A 59 -2.85 3.45 -8.19
N SER A 60 -2.09 2.66 -8.93
CA SER A 60 -1.64 3.07 -10.25
C SER A 60 -2.88 3.37 -11.14
N PRO A 61 -2.78 4.32 -12.08
CA PRO A 61 -3.90 4.61 -12.99
C PRO A 61 -4.36 3.39 -13.76
N ASP A 62 -3.43 2.45 -13.98
CA ASP A 62 -3.67 1.20 -14.66
C ASP A 62 -4.11 0.04 -13.73
N GLY A 63 -4.41 0.30 -12.45
CA GLY A 63 -4.88 -0.69 -11.49
C GLY A 63 -3.93 -1.87 -11.19
N SER A 64 -2.78 -1.97 -11.85
CA SER A 64 -1.86 -3.11 -11.73
C SER A 64 -1.05 -3.10 -10.45
N MET A 65 -0.90 -1.92 -9.83
CA MET A 65 -0.09 -1.71 -8.65
C MET A 65 -0.78 -0.83 -7.62
N TYR A 66 -0.39 -1.01 -6.37
CA TYR A 66 -0.77 -0.14 -5.27
C TYR A 66 0.46 0.30 -4.49
N ILE A 67 0.57 1.58 -4.16
CA ILE A 67 1.64 2.12 -3.32
C ILE A 67 1.06 2.55 -1.97
N CYS A 68 1.80 2.33 -0.88
CA CYS A 68 1.46 2.89 0.43
C CYS A 68 2.69 3.31 1.21
N THR A 69 2.50 4.25 2.13
CA THR A 69 3.57 4.78 2.98
C THR A 69 3.27 4.54 4.45
N ASP A 70 4.32 4.37 5.25
CA ASP A 70 4.19 4.27 6.70
C ASP A 70 4.62 5.56 7.43
N GLY A 71 4.37 5.61 8.75
CA GLY A 71 4.72 6.75 9.59
C GLY A 71 6.21 7.03 9.77
N TYR A 72 7.09 6.13 9.32
CA TYR A 72 8.54 6.31 9.34
C TYR A 72 9.06 6.79 7.98
N GLY A 73 8.16 6.97 7.03
CA GLY A 73 8.52 7.35 5.69
C GLY A 73 9.13 6.19 4.91
N GLN A 74 8.59 4.99 5.00
CA GLN A 74 8.92 3.90 4.07
C GLN A 74 7.87 3.80 2.98
N VAL A 75 8.30 3.47 1.76
CA VAL A 75 7.43 3.23 0.60
C VAL A 75 7.33 1.75 0.31
N PHE A 76 6.10 1.28 0.20
CA PHE A 76 5.77 -0.08 -0.16
C PHE A 76 4.98 -0.11 -1.47
N VAL A 77 5.39 -0.99 -2.38
CA VAL A 77 4.68 -1.25 -3.63
C VAL A 77 4.15 -2.68 -3.61
N LEU A 78 2.86 -2.81 -3.90
CA LEU A 78 2.15 -4.07 -4.10
C LEU A 78 1.88 -4.25 -5.58
N GLY A 79 2.46 -5.31 -6.17
CA GLY A 79 2.14 -5.79 -7.51
C GLY A 79 1.81 -7.28 -7.42
N ASP A 80 0.73 -7.73 -8.08
CA ASP A 80 0.20 -9.10 -7.96
C ASP A 80 0.01 -9.57 -6.49
N MET A 81 -0.21 -8.60 -5.59
CA MET A 81 -0.26 -8.76 -4.13
C MET A 81 1.00 -9.28 -3.45
N VAL A 82 2.15 -9.18 -4.11
CA VAL A 82 3.46 -9.27 -3.45
C VAL A 82 3.86 -7.88 -2.98
N LEU A 83 4.05 -7.71 -1.67
CA LEU A 83 4.52 -6.46 -1.08
C LEU A 83 6.05 -6.39 -1.14
N ARG A 84 6.60 -5.30 -1.69
CA ARG A 84 8.05 -5.00 -1.68
C ARG A 84 8.31 -3.61 -1.11
N ARG A 85 9.26 -3.51 -0.17
CA ARG A 85 9.84 -2.23 0.26
C ARG A 85 10.75 -1.72 -0.85
N LEU A 86 10.56 -0.50 -1.32
CA LEU A 86 11.38 0.07 -2.39
C LEU A 86 12.32 1.16 -1.90
N LEU A 87 11.87 2.06 -1.02
CA LEU A 87 12.58 3.32 -0.71
C LEU A 87 12.18 3.87 0.67
N ASP A 88 12.99 4.75 1.23
CA ASP A 88 12.62 5.64 2.34
C ASP A 88 12.17 7.01 1.75
N ALA A 89 10.90 7.38 1.92
CA ALA A 89 10.31 8.65 1.50
C ALA A 89 9.51 9.30 2.64
N SER A 90 9.60 10.63 2.84
CA SER A 90 8.86 11.29 3.92
C SER A 90 7.34 11.05 3.86
N ALA A 91 6.73 10.73 5.01
CA ALA A 91 5.30 10.40 5.14
C ALA A 91 4.31 11.46 4.58
N ALA A 92 4.75 12.71 4.36
CA ALA A 92 3.91 13.83 3.97
C ALA A 92 3.85 14.12 2.46
N GLN A 93 4.46 13.31 1.59
CA GLN A 93 4.65 13.70 0.19
C GLN A 93 4.22 12.63 -0.82
N PHE A 94 2.92 12.47 -1.03
CA PHE A 94 2.38 11.95 -2.30
C PHE A 94 1.17 12.79 -2.76
N CYS A 95 1.42 14.07 -3.04
CA CYS A 95 0.63 14.84 -3.99
C CYS A 95 1.47 14.96 -5.27
N GLN A 96 1.03 14.33 -6.37
CA GLN A 96 1.68 14.26 -7.69
C GLN A 96 2.88 13.30 -7.83
N PHE A 97 2.60 12.05 -8.24
CA PHE A 97 3.46 11.41 -9.25
C PHE A 97 2.73 11.40 -10.58
N HIS A 98 2.89 12.50 -11.32
CA HIS A 98 2.63 12.54 -12.76
C HIS A 98 3.84 11.97 -13.50
N LYS A 99 3.58 11.02 -14.39
CA LYS A 99 4.48 10.48 -15.43
C LYS A 99 5.78 9.82 -14.95
N PHE A 100 5.77 8.49 -14.85
CA PHE A 100 6.92 7.75 -15.36
C PHE A 100 6.85 7.82 -16.89
N VAL A 101 7.73 8.67 -17.44
CA VAL A 101 8.00 8.82 -18.87
C VAL A 101 8.48 7.47 -19.42
N GLN A 102 7.81 6.94 -20.44
CA GLN A 102 8.46 5.99 -21.35
C GLN A 102 9.42 6.76 -22.26
N PRO A 103 10.63 6.23 -22.53
CA PRO A 103 11.30 6.49 -23.78
C PRO A 103 11.52 5.19 -24.58
N THR A 104 10.87 5.18 -25.75
CA THR A 104 11.10 4.45 -27.01
C THR A 104 11.30 2.94 -27.00
#